data_AF-A0A2T8ICG4-F1
#
_entry.id   AF-A0A2T8ICG4-F1
#
_cell.length_a   1.000
_cell.length_b   1.000
_cell.length_c   1.000
_cell.angle_alpha   90.00
_cell.angle_beta   90.00
_cell.angle_gamma   90.00
#
_symmetry.space_group_name_H-M   'P 1'
#
loop_
_entity.id
_entity.type
_entity.pdbx_description
1 polymer ?
#
loop_
_entity_poly.entity_id
_entity_poly.type
_entity_poly.pdbx_seq_one_letter_code
_entity_poly.pdbx_strand_id
1 'polypeptide(L)'
;MNLLRLRAVQSQFQQVIVIATSMLTLRQVLMAENPKVTPAELENSISELFEALLKILDGSPNAGTDEIVEAMIGASASVSSPSEEKIQARKQMIARVFLKTLRPGDAVLKMVSRAVHCAFRGVVLGGSGPRGQKLADAALRRVGAAKLVGRVVKAAEVVIRVATVSVKVHGPWDAALMRM
;
A
#
# COMPACT_ATOMS: atom_id res chain seq x y z
N MET A 1 25.49 8.41 -5.67
CA MET A 1 24.36 9.32 -6.01
C MET A 1 22.95 8.70 -5.91
N ASN A 2 22.78 7.37 -5.77
CA ASN A 2 21.44 6.73 -5.80
C ASN A 2 20.77 6.49 -4.42
N LEU A 3 21.48 6.72 -3.31
CA LEU A 3 21.00 6.39 -1.96
C LEU A 3 19.70 7.13 -1.59
N LEU A 4 19.61 8.43 -1.87
CA LEU A 4 18.41 9.23 -1.58
C LEU A 4 17.19 8.75 -2.37
N ARG A 5 17.39 8.34 -3.63
CA ARG A 5 16.32 7.80 -4.49
C ARG A 5 15.83 6.44 -3.97
N LEU A 6 16.75 5.59 -3.52
CA LEU A 6 16.39 4.30 -2.92
C LEU A 6 15.66 4.47 -1.60
N ARG A 7 16.06 5.43 -0.76
CA ARG A 7 15.34 5.77 0.48
C ARG A 7 13.93 6.30 0.18
N ALA A 8 13.76 7.11 -0.86
CA ALA A 8 12.44 7.55 -1.29
C ALA A 8 11.56 6.38 -1.75
N VAL A 9 12.11 5.43 -2.52
CA VAL A 9 11.39 4.20 -2.91
C VAL A 9 11.03 3.35 -1.69
N GLN A 10 11.91 3.23 -0.70
CA GLN A 10 11.62 2.54 0.55
C GLN A 10 10.41 3.17 1.27
N SER A 11 10.36 4.50 1.35
CA SER A 11 9.20 5.21 1.92
C SER A 11 7.93 4.92 1.13
N GLN A 12 7.98 4.98 -0.21
CA GLN A 12 6.84 4.62 -1.07
C GLN A 12 6.38 3.18 -0.86
N PHE A 13 7.32 2.24 -0.67
CA PHE A 13 7.01 0.84 -0.38
C PHE A 13 6.26 0.69 0.96
N GLN A 14 6.72 1.40 1.99
CA GLN A 14 6.06 1.42 3.31
C GLN A 14 4.65 2.03 3.22
N GLN A 15 4.49 3.14 2.50
CA GLN A 15 3.19 3.77 2.28
C GLN A 15 2.22 2.83 1.56
N VAL A 16 2.66 2.08 0.54
CA VAL A 16 1.81 1.08 -0.14
C VAL A 16 1.34 0.00 0.84
N ILE A 17 2.21 -0.47 1.74
CA ILE A 17 1.83 -1.44 2.78
C ILE A 17 0.78 -0.86 3.72
N VAL A 18 0.99 0.37 4.20
CA VAL A 18 0.05 1.05 5.11
C VAL A 18 -1.31 1.21 4.45
N ILE A 19 -1.37 1.76 3.22
CA ILE A 19 -2.62 1.95 2.48
C ILE A 19 -3.36 0.62 2.28
N ALA A 20 -2.65 -0.42 1.82
CA ALA A 20 -3.25 -1.74 1.62
C ALA A 20 -3.80 -2.33 2.93
N THR A 21 -3.07 -2.15 4.03
CA THR A 21 -3.48 -2.65 5.36
C THR A 21 -4.68 -1.88 5.90
N SER A 22 -4.73 -0.56 5.73
CA SER A 22 -5.88 0.28 6.11
C SER A 22 -7.12 -0.11 5.30
N MET A 23 -7.01 -0.26 3.98
CA MET A 23 -8.12 -0.72 3.13
C MET A 23 -8.63 -2.10 3.57
N LEU A 24 -7.73 -3.04 3.85
CA LEU A 24 -8.11 -4.37 4.32
C LEU A 24 -8.80 -4.32 5.68
N THR A 25 -8.27 -3.53 6.61
CA THR A 25 -8.82 -3.37 7.96
C THR A 25 -10.21 -2.74 7.91
N LEU A 26 -10.40 -1.66 7.15
CA LEU A 26 -11.71 -1.03 7.01
C LEU A 26 -12.72 -2.01 6.42
N ARG A 27 -12.31 -2.77 5.39
CA ARG A 27 -13.16 -3.80 4.78
C ARG A 27 -13.62 -4.83 5.82
N GLN A 28 -12.69 -5.34 6.65
CA GLN A 28 -12.99 -6.32 7.69
C GLN A 28 -13.94 -5.77 8.76
N VAL A 29 -13.70 -4.54 9.23
CA VAL A 29 -14.55 -3.92 10.26
C VAL A 29 -15.96 -3.67 9.73
N LEU A 30 -16.11 -3.12 8.53
CA LEU A 30 -17.42 -2.86 7.92
C LEU A 30 -18.23 -4.15 7.71
N MET A 31 -17.58 -5.22 7.25
CA MET A 31 -18.24 -6.53 7.09
C MET A 31 -18.62 -7.16 8.43
N ALA A 32 -17.83 -6.96 9.49
CA ALA A 32 -18.13 -7.46 10.83
C ALA A 32 -19.28 -6.68 11.50
N GLU A 33 -19.35 -5.36 11.28
CA GLU A 33 -20.38 -4.50 11.87
C GLU A 33 -21.72 -4.58 11.13
N ASN A 34 -21.70 -4.66 9.79
CA ASN A 34 -22.91 -4.72 8.99
C ASN A 34 -22.85 -5.89 8.00
N PRO A 35 -23.37 -7.08 8.39
CA PRO A 35 -23.40 -8.25 7.52
C PRO A 35 -24.21 -8.06 6.23
N LYS A 36 -25.05 -7.02 6.15
CA LYS A 36 -25.89 -6.68 4.99
C LYS A 36 -25.24 -5.64 4.06
N VAL A 37 -24.00 -5.20 4.36
CA VAL A 37 -23.30 -4.22 3.51
C VAL A 37 -23.18 -4.74 2.08
N THR A 38 -23.59 -3.93 1.12
CA THR A 38 -23.51 -4.33 -0.28
C THR A 38 -22.07 -4.22 -0.78
N PRO A 39 -21.66 -5.03 -1.78
CA PRO A 39 -20.33 -4.91 -2.37
C PRO A 39 -20.05 -3.49 -2.93
N ALA A 40 -21.07 -2.80 -3.43
CA ALA A 40 -20.94 -1.45 -3.98
C ALA A 40 -20.66 -0.40 -2.89
N GLU A 41 -21.39 -0.43 -1.77
CA GLU A 41 -21.13 0.45 -0.62
C GLU A 41 -19.73 0.24 -0.07
N LEU A 42 -19.31 -1.02 0.06
CA LEU A 42 -17.97 -1.38 0.52
C LEU A 42 -16.88 -0.83 -0.41
N GLU A 43 -17.01 -1.00 -1.72
CA GLU A 43 -16.03 -0.45 -2.67
C GLU A 43 -16.03 1.08 -2.70
N ASN A 44 -17.17 1.74 -2.49
CA ASN A 44 -17.25 3.19 -2.41
C ASN A 44 -16.47 3.71 -1.19
N SER A 45 -16.70 3.18 0.00
CA SER A 45 -15.96 3.57 1.21
C SER A 45 -14.46 3.25 1.11
N ILE A 46 -14.10 2.13 0.47
CA ILE A 46 -12.70 1.80 0.21
C ILE A 46 -12.06 2.77 -0.80
N SER A 47 -12.84 3.28 -1.76
CA SER A 47 -12.42 4.35 -2.69
C SER A 47 -12.18 5.67 -1.96
N GLU A 48 -13.12 6.08 -1.11
CA GLU A 48 -13.01 7.28 -0.29
C GLU A 48 -11.78 7.22 0.63
N LEU A 49 -11.59 6.09 1.31
CA LEU A 49 -10.41 5.86 2.14
C LEU A 49 -9.12 5.96 1.32
N PHE A 50 -9.07 5.33 0.15
CA PHE A 50 -7.89 5.36 -0.70
C PHE A 50 -7.48 6.79 -1.06
N GLU A 51 -8.43 7.62 -1.51
CA GLU A 51 -8.17 9.01 -1.85
C GLU A 51 -7.76 9.85 -0.62
N ALA A 52 -8.39 9.62 0.53
CA ALA A 52 -8.02 10.29 1.79
C ALA A 52 -6.59 9.94 2.22
N LEU A 53 -6.21 8.66 2.16
CA LEU A 53 -4.86 8.21 2.52
C LEU A 53 -3.80 8.72 1.54
N LEU A 54 -4.11 8.83 0.25
CA LEU A 54 -3.20 9.46 -0.71
C LEU A 54 -2.92 10.91 -0.31
N LYS A 55 -3.95 11.70 0.02
CA LYS A 55 -3.78 13.09 0.47
C LYS A 55 -2.95 13.20 1.74
N ILE A 56 -3.21 12.35 2.73
CA ILE A 56 -2.51 12.37 4.02
C ILE A 56 -1.04 11.98 3.85
N LEU A 57 -0.77 10.87 3.16
CA LEU A 57 0.58 10.29 3.06
C LEU A 57 1.47 10.99 2.03
N ASP A 58 0.89 11.61 1.00
CA ASP A 58 1.64 12.43 0.04
C ASP A 58 1.82 13.88 0.53
N GLY A 59 0.90 14.38 1.35
CA GLY A 59 0.92 15.75 1.86
C GLY A 59 1.65 15.96 3.19
N SER A 60 1.72 14.93 4.05
CA SER A 60 2.36 15.03 5.37
C SER A 60 3.39 13.91 5.58
N PRO A 61 4.69 14.25 5.72
CA PRO A 61 5.72 13.27 6.06
C PRO A 61 5.59 12.74 7.50
N ASN A 62 4.79 13.39 8.35
CA ASN A 62 4.62 13.07 9.77
C ASN A 62 3.23 12.51 10.09
N ALA A 63 2.44 12.11 9.08
CA ALA A 63 1.13 11.51 9.31
C ALA A 63 1.26 10.29 10.23
N GLY A 64 0.62 10.34 11.38
CA GLY A 64 0.61 9.30 12.38
C GLY A 64 -0.50 8.29 12.16
N THR A 65 -0.60 7.35 13.10
CA THR A 65 -1.65 6.33 13.10
C THR A 65 -3.03 6.93 13.35
N ASP A 66 -3.10 8.04 14.08
CA ASP A 66 -4.37 8.66 14.49
C ASP A 66 -5.05 9.30 13.28
N GLU A 67 -4.32 10.03 12.44
CA GLU A 67 -4.85 10.63 11.21
C GLU A 67 -5.33 9.56 10.21
N ILE A 68 -4.64 8.42 10.16
CA ILE A 68 -5.03 7.28 9.34
C ILE A 68 -6.34 6.67 9.86
N VAL A 69 -6.46 6.48 11.17
CA VAL A 69 -7.69 5.97 11.79
C VAL A 69 -8.86 6.94 11.59
N GLU A 70 -8.63 8.25 11.70
CA GLU A 70 -9.65 9.26 11.38
C GLU A 70 -10.10 9.19 9.92
N ALA A 71 -9.17 9.02 8.98
CA ALA A 71 -9.53 8.83 7.57
C ALA A 71 -10.37 7.57 7.35
N MET A 72 -10.08 6.48 8.07
CA MET A 72 -10.88 5.25 8.05
C MET A 72 -12.27 5.46 8.62
N ILE A 73 -12.40 6.25 9.69
CA ILE A 73 -13.71 6.57 10.28
C ILE A 73 -14.53 7.45 9.34
N GLY A 74 -13.92 8.50 8.77
CA GLY A 74 -14.58 9.36 7.79
C GLY A 74 -15.10 8.57 6.58
N ALA A 75 -14.28 7.68 6.02
CA ALA A 75 -14.68 6.82 4.91
C ALA A 75 -15.75 5.77 5.29
N SER A 76 -15.85 5.39 6.58
CA SER A 76 -16.86 4.43 7.05
C SER A 76 -18.24 5.06 7.28
N ALA A 77 -18.31 6.39 7.41
CA ALA A 77 -19.55 7.11 7.69
C ALA A 77 -20.55 7.02 6.53
N SER A 78 -20.07 6.77 5.30
CA SER A 78 -20.92 6.59 4.12
C SER A 78 -21.72 5.28 4.11
N VAL A 79 -21.31 4.25 4.87
CA VAL A 79 -21.98 2.93 4.91
C VAL A 79 -23.16 2.88 5.89
N SER A 80 -23.20 3.80 6.85
CA SER A 80 -24.22 3.84 7.89
C SER A 80 -24.15 5.18 8.59
N SER A 81 -25.29 5.83 8.88
CA SER A 81 -25.35 6.98 9.79
C SER A 81 -25.34 6.47 11.25
N PRO A 82 -24.18 6.38 11.92
CA PRO A 82 -24.09 5.76 13.23
C PRO A 82 -24.39 6.82 14.30
N SER A 83 -24.95 6.42 15.45
CA SER A 83 -24.96 7.32 16.62
C SER A 83 -23.53 7.63 17.06
N GLU A 84 -23.33 8.74 17.76
CA GLU A 84 -22.00 9.16 18.26
C GLU A 84 -21.29 8.03 19.04
N GLU A 85 -22.04 7.28 19.85
CA GLU A 85 -21.55 6.11 20.59
C GLU A 85 -21.04 4.99 19.66
N LYS A 86 -21.72 4.76 18.53
CA LYS A 86 -21.30 3.78 17.52
C LYS A 86 -20.07 4.25 16.75
N ILE A 87 -19.95 5.55 16.47
CA ILE A 87 -18.75 6.13 15.85
C ILE A 87 -17.54 5.89 16.76
N GLN A 88 -17.68 6.16 18.06
CA GLN A 88 -16.60 5.97 19.01
C GLN A 88 -16.23 4.49 19.18
N ALA A 89 -17.22 3.59 19.25
CA ALA A 89 -16.98 2.15 19.29
C ALA A 89 -16.25 1.65 18.03
N ARG A 90 -16.66 2.12 16.85
CA ARG A 90 -16.01 1.83 15.57
C ARG A 90 -14.58 2.35 15.54
N LYS A 91 -14.33 3.57 16.00
CA LYS A 91 -12.98 4.16 16.10
C LYS A 91 -12.05 3.32 16.95
N GLN A 92 -12.52 2.89 18.11
CA GLN A 92 -11.75 1.99 18.97
C GLN A 92 -11.50 0.63 18.31
N MET A 93 -12.50 0.07 17.61
CA MET A 93 -12.36 -1.20 16.90
C MET A 93 -11.35 -1.09 15.75
N ILE A 94 -11.48 -0.08 14.89
CA ILE A 94 -10.56 0.20 13.78
C ILE A 94 -9.14 0.39 14.31
N ALA A 95 -8.95 1.28 15.29
CA ALA A 95 -7.63 1.51 15.88
C ALA A 95 -7.01 0.21 16.43
N ARG A 96 -7.80 -0.58 17.15
CA ARG A 96 -7.33 -1.86 17.72
C ARG A 96 -6.92 -2.85 16.64
N VAL A 97 -7.76 -3.07 15.63
CA VAL A 97 -7.48 -4.04 14.55
C VAL A 97 -6.31 -3.56 13.69
N PHE A 98 -6.28 -2.27 13.36
CA PHE A 98 -5.22 -1.66 12.56
C PHE A 98 -3.87 -1.75 13.28
N LEU A 99 -3.78 -1.27 14.53
CA LEU A 99 -2.54 -1.31 15.30
C LEU A 99 -2.09 -2.75 15.60
N LYS A 100 -3.02 -3.68 15.87
CA LYS A 100 -2.69 -5.10 16.00
C LYS A 100 -2.05 -5.63 14.71
N THR A 101 -2.64 -5.32 13.57
CA THR A 101 -2.15 -5.77 12.26
C THR A 101 -0.76 -5.20 11.97
N LEU A 102 -0.48 -3.95 12.35
CA LEU A 102 0.83 -3.33 12.15
C LEU A 102 1.95 -3.90 13.05
N ARG A 103 1.63 -4.77 14.03
CA ARG A 103 2.65 -5.33 14.91
C ARG A 103 3.63 -6.22 14.15
N PRO A 104 4.93 -6.17 14.48
CA PRO A 104 5.90 -7.10 13.94
C PRO A 104 5.46 -8.55 14.18
N GLY A 105 5.52 -9.36 13.13
CA GLY A 105 5.19 -10.78 13.21
C GLY A 105 3.75 -11.13 12.84
N ASP A 106 2.85 -10.16 12.74
CA ASP A 106 1.45 -10.37 12.35
C ASP A 106 1.32 -11.02 10.96
N ALA A 107 0.41 -11.99 10.84
CA ALA A 107 0.24 -12.78 9.63
C ALA A 107 -0.35 -11.97 8.47
N VAL A 108 -1.27 -11.03 8.76
CA VAL A 108 -1.88 -10.17 7.76
C VAL A 108 -0.86 -9.18 7.23
N LEU A 109 -0.05 -8.56 8.10
CA LEU A 109 1.04 -7.69 7.66
C LEU A 109 2.05 -8.45 6.79
N LYS A 110 2.50 -9.64 7.19
CA LYS A 110 3.40 -10.48 6.38
C LYS A 110 2.82 -10.80 5.01
N MET A 111 1.53 -11.15 4.96
CA MET A 111 0.82 -11.42 3.70
C MET A 111 0.77 -10.18 2.80
N VAL A 112 0.39 -9.02 3.35
CA VAL A 112 0.31 -7.75 2.61
C VAL A 112 1.71 -7.33 2.13
N SER A 113 2.72 -7.33 3.01
CA SER A 113 4.10 -7.02 2.65
C SER A 113 4.62 -7.94 1.55
N ARG A 114 4.29 -9.25 1.59
CA ARG A 114 4.66 -10.19 0.53
C ARG A 114 3.97 -9.86 -0.80
N ALA A 115 2.68 -9.54 -0.78
CA ALA A 115 1.94 -9.16 -1.98
C ALA A 115 2.53 -7.89 -2.62
N VAL A 116 2.82 -6.86 -1.81
CA VAL A 116 3.46 -5.63 -2.26
C VAL A 116 4.86 -5.91 -2.81
N HIS A 117 5.68 -6.69 -2.10
CA HIS A 117 7.00 -7.11 -2.59
C HIS A 117 6.93 -7.85 -3.92
N CYS A 118 6.00 -8.79 -4.08
CA CYS A 118 5.77 -9.50 -5.34
C CYS A 118 5.35 -8.54 -6.45
N ALA A 119 4.50 -7.55 -6.15
CA ALA A 119 4.08 -6.55 -7.12
C ALA A 119 5.26 -5.70 -7.61
N PHE A 120 6.07 -5.17 -6.68
CA PHE A 120 7.29 -4.43 -7.01
C PHE A 120 8.25 -5.27 -7.85
N ARG A 121 8.51 -6.52 -7.47
CA ARG A 121 9.37 -7.44 -8.25
C ARG A 121 8.79 -7.72 -9.63
N GLY A 122 7.47 -7.88 -9.73
CA GLY A 122 6.77 -8.07 -11.00
C GLY A 122 7.03 -6.92 -11.98
N VAL A 123 7.01 -5.67 -11.50
CA VAL A 123 7.34 -4.50 -12.33
C VAL A 123 8.83 -4.42 -12.63
N VAL A 124 9.70 -4.59 -11.62
CA VAL A 124 11.16 -4.48 -11.81
C VAL A 124 11.67 -5.49 -12.83
N LEU A 125 11.17 -6.73 -12.81
CA LEU A 125 11.58 -7.79 -13.72
C LEU A 125 10.80 -7.79 -15.05
N GLY A 126 9.54 -7.36 -15.03
CA GLY A 126 8.65 -7.33 -16.20
C GLY A 126 8.67 -6.02 -16.99
N GLY A 127 9.37 -4.99 -16.48
CA GLY A 127 9.33 -3.62 -16.99
C GLY A 127 8.08 -2.85 -16.55
N SER A 128 8.06 -1.52 -16.74
CA SER A 128 6.91 -0.68 -16.37
C SER A 128 5.75 -0.68 -17.38
N GLY A 129 5.90 -1.41 -18.49
CA GLY A 129 4.87 -1.62 -19.50
C GLY A 129 3.77 -2.62 -19.09
N PRO A 130 2.90 -3.02 -20.03
CA PRO A 130 1.71 -3.84 -19.74
C PRO A 130 2.01 -5.15 -19.01
N ARG A 131 3.16 -5.79 -19.31
CA ARG A 131 3.56 -7.06 -18.67
C ARG A 131 3.80 -6.90 -17.17
N GLY A 132 4.63 -5.95 -16.76
CA GLY A 132 4.89 -5.72 -15.33
C GLY A 132 3.67 -5.17 -14.58
N GLN A 133 2.85 -4.34 -15.24
CA GLN A 133 1.57 -3.89 -14.68
C GLN A 133 0.62 -5.06 -14.40
N LYS A 134 0.50 -6.02 -15.32
CA LYS A 134 -0.32 -7.23 -15.12
C LYS A 134 0.20 -8.10 -13.98
N LEU A 135 1.52 -8.22 -13.82
CA LEU A 135 2.12 -8.95 -12.70
C LEU A 135 1.87 -8.24 -11.35
N ALA A 136 1.96 -6.92 -11.33
CA ALA A 136 1.66 -6.12 -10.15
C ALA A 136 0.19 -6.20 -9.75
N ASP A 137 -0.72 -6.09 -10.72
CA ASP A 137 -2.16 -6.23 -10.52
C ASP A 137 -2.51 -7.62 -9.95
N ALA A 138 -1.99 -8.69 -10.55
CA ALA A 138 -2.22 -10.04 -10.06
C ALA A 138 -1.76 -10.25 -8.60
N ALA A 139 -0.65 -9.63 -8.20
CA ALA A 139 -0.16 -9.71 -6.83
C ALA A 139 -1.01 -8.90 -5.84
N LEU A 140 -1.34 -7.64 -6.18
CA LEU A 140 -2.07 -6.72 -5.30
C LEU A 140 -3.57 -7.05 -5.19
N ARG A 141 -4.17 -7.59 -6.25
CA ARG A 141 -5.59 -7.97 -6.25
C ARG A 141 -5.91 -9.02 -5.18
N ARG A 142 -4.95 -9.90 -4.85
CA ARG A 142 -5.07 -10.93 -3.79
C ARG A 142 -5.29 -10.34 -2.40
N VAL A 143 -4.87 -9.10 -2.18
CA VAL A 143 -5.03 -8.39 -0.89
C VAL A 143 -5.99 -7.21 -1.01
N GLY A 144 -6.80 -7.16 -2.08
CA GLY A 144 -7.78 -6.09 -2.30
C GLY A 144 -7.17 -4.72 -2.59
N ALA A 145 -5.91 -4.67 -3.04
CA ALA A 145 -5.12 -3.45 -3.18
C ALA A 145 -4.79 -3.10 -4.65
N ALA A 146 -5.59 -3.58 -5.62
CA ALA A 146 -5.32 -3.37 -7.05
C ALA A 146 -5.21 -1.89 -7.45
N LYS A 147 -5.86 -0.98 -6.71
CA LYS A 147 -5.74 0.48 -6.91
C LYS A 147 -4.31 1.01 -6.74
N LEU A 148 -3.44 0.29 -6.04
CA LEU A 148 -2.05 0.67 -5.81
C LEU A 148 -1.11 0.33 -6.98
N VAL A 149 -1.57 -0.35 -8.03
CA VAL A 149 -0.72 -0.77 -9.17
C VAL A 149 0.02 0.42 -9.77
N GLY A 150 -0.67 1.52 -10.07
CA GLY A 150 -0.04 2.72 -10.64
C GLY A 150 1.06 3.30 -9.74
N ARG A 151 0.85 3.28 -8.41
CA ARG A 151 1.84 3.75 -7.43
C ARG A 151 3.05 2.83 -7.37
N VAL A 152 2.83 1.50 -7.35
CA VAL A 152 3.90 0.50 -7.39
C VAL A 152 4.73 0.63 -8.67
N VAL A 153 4.09 0.85 -9.82
CA VAL A 153 4.78 1.00 -11.11
C VAL A 153 5.69 2.22 -11.10
N LYS A 154 5.17 3.39 -10.70
CA LYS A 154 5.97 4.63 -10.59
C LYS A 154 7.17 4.47 -9.65
N ALA A 155 6.99 3.80 -8.51
CA ALA A 155 8.06 3.56 -7.56
C ALA A 155 9.12 2.59 -8.12
N ALA A 156 8.68 1.51 -8.78
CA ALA A 156 9.57 0.52 -9.40
C ALA A 156 10.36 1.10 -10.59
N GLU A 157 9.81 2.04 -11.35
CA GLU A 157 10.53 2.75 -12.42
C GLU A 157 11.79 3.46 -11.92
N VAL A 158 11.75 4.01 -10.71
CA VAL A 158 12.93 4.63 -10.09
C VAL A 158 14.02 3.57 -9.88
N VAL A 159 13.65 2.39 -9.38
CA VAL A 159 14.59 1.27 -9.16
C VAL A 159 15.16 0.76 -10.48
N ILE A 160 14.31 0.57 -11.50
CA ILE A 160 14.73 0.16 -12.85
C ILE A 160 15.74 1.17 -13.41
N ARG A 161 15.47 2.47 -13.28
CA ARG A 161 16.38 3.51 -13.76
C ARG A 161 17.70 3.50 -13.01
N VAL A 162 17.67 3.37 -11.69
CA VAL A 162 18.88 3.27 -10.85
C VAL A 162 19.72 2.07 -11.27
N ALA A 163 19.11 0.89 -11.40
CA ALA A 163 19.81 -0.32 -11.85
C ALA A 163 20.40 -0.16 -13.26
N THR A 164 19.64 0.42 -14.18
CA THR A 164 20.09 0.66 -15.57
C THR A 164 21.31 1.58 -15.61
N VAL A 165 21.29 2.68 -14.86
CA VAL A 165 22.42 3.61 -14.78
C VAL A 165 23.62 2.93 -14.12
N SER A 166 23.41 2.19 -13.04
CA SER A 166 24.48 1.44 -12.37
C SER A 166 25.18 0.46 -13.31
N VAL A 167 24.41 -0.32 -14.09
CA VAL A 167 25.00 -1.25 -15.08
C VAL A 167 25.77 -0.50 -16.17
N LYS A 168 25.26 0.63 -16.66
CA LYS A 168 25.96 1.41 -17.69
C LYS A 168 27.28 2.02 -17.20
N VAL A 169 27.32 2.46 -15.94
CA VAL A 169 28.49 3.13 -15.35
C VAL A 169 29.52 2.11 -14.84
N HIS A 170 29.07 1.09 -14.11
CA HIS A 170 29.95 0.14 -13.43
C HIS A 170 30.16 -1.17 -14.20
N GLY A 171 29.24 -1.54 -15.09
CA GLY A 171 29.29 -2.81 -15.82
C GLY A 171 30.58 -3.07 -16.60
N PRO A 172 31.16 -2.08 -17.31
CA PRO A 172 32.46 -2.27 -17.97
C PRO A 172 33.60 -2.59 -17.00
N TRP A 173 33.58 -1.97 -15.82
CA TRP A 173 34.58 -2.21 -14.76
C TRP A 173 34.38 -3.58 -14.11
N ASP A 174 33.14 -3.94 -13.76
CA ASP A 174 32.80 -5.26 -13.22
C ASP A 174 33.18 -6.39 -14.19
N ALA A 175 32.93 -6.20 -15.49
CA ALA A 175 33.29 -7.15 -16.53
C ALA A 175 34.81 -7.29 -16.72
N ALA A 176 35.57 -6.23 -16.47
CA ALA A 176 37.03 -6.29 -16.50
C ALA A 176 37.57 -7.06 -15.27
N LEU A 177 36.99 -6.81 -14.09
CA LEU A 177 37.37 -7.51 -12.85
C LEU A 177 37.12 -9.02 -12.94
N MET A 178 35.99 -9.45 -13.52
CA MET A 178 35.66 -10.87 -13.67
C MET A 178 36.44 -11.60 -14.78
N ARG A 179 37.28 -10.89 -15.54
CA ARG A 179 38.18 -11.49 -16.54
C ARG A 179 39.61 -11.67 -16.04
N MET A 180 39.91 -11.18 -14.83
CA MET A 180 41.18 -11.44 -14.12
C MET A 180 41.06 -12.72 -13.30
#